data_AF-A0A960BVA5-F1
#
_entry.id   AF-A0A960BVA5-F1
#
_cell.length_a   1.000
_cell.length_b   1.000
_cell.length_c   1.000
_cell.angle_alpha   90.00
_cell.angle_beta   90.00
_cell.angle_gamma   90.00
#
_symmetry.space_group_name_H-M   'P 1'
#
loop_
_entity.id
_entity.type
_entity.pdbx_description
1 polymer ?
#
loop_
_entity_poly.entity_id
_entity_poly.type
_entity_poly.pdbx_seq_one_letter_code
_entity_poly.pdbx_strand_id
1 'polypeptide(L)'
;TLLQLGVNDHDLELPLEPGVPFVTPQVVAVHSSQGLDAMSQVMHAFGESLMSPAVRPVLYNSWEATNFAVTAEGQIALAQRAAQIGAELFVVDDGWFGRRNPDDSGGIHDGLGDWWVDPEKFPEGLQPLIDAVRAAGMQFGIWVEPEMVNPDSDLFAAHPEWIYAEPGREVDQARGQYVLNLTLPEVREFIVETLDGLLRDNAIDYVKWDANRPMSQVGPQRDVWYGHIAALYGIVDEIKRRHPGVLIEACASGGGRIDFGALGVFDDFWTSDNTDALDRLEIQRAYSLIYPPRAMRAWVTDVPN
;
A
#
# COMPACT_ATOMS: atom_id res chain seq x y z
N THR A 1 37.16 -4.58 -7.39
CA THR A 1 36.23 -4.29 -6.30
C THR A 1 35.19 -5.39 -6.25
N LEU A 2 34.92 -5.94 -5.07
CA LEU A 2 33.80 -6.87 -4.87
C LEU A 2 32.54 -6.03 -4.62
N LEU A 3 31.48 -6.30 -5.37
CA LEU A 3 30.14 -5.75 -5.15
C LEU A 3 29.22 -6.92 -4.81
N GLN A 4 28.44 -6.79 -3.74
CA GLN A 4 27.50 -7.81 -3.27
C GLN A 4 26.16 -7.16 -3.01
N LEU A 5 25.11 -7.74 -3.59
CA LEU A 5 23.71 -7.39 -3.37
C LEU A 5 22.93 -8.70 -3.17
N GLY A 6 21.93 -8.67 -2.29
CA GLY A 6 21.11 -9.84 -1.98
C GLY A 6 20.26 -9.60 -0.75
N VAL A 7 19.63 -10.66 -0.25
CA VAL A 7 18.94 -10.63 1.03
C VAL A 7 19.94 -10.27 2.13
N ASN A 8 19.53 -9.39 3.05
CA ASN A 8 20.33 -9.07 4.22
C ASN A 8 20.53 -10.33 5.05
N ASP A 9 21.79 -10.72 5.28
CA ASP A 9 22.15 -11.90 6.07
C ASP A 9 22.17 -11.61 7.57
N HIS A 10 22.05 -10.34 7.95
CA HIS A 10 21.84 -9.96 9.35
C HIS A 10 20.51 -10.52 9.83
N ASP A 11 20.58 -11.38 10.84
CA ASP A 11 19.41 -11.93 11.52
C ASP A 11 18.51 -12.82 10.63
N LEU A 12 19.09 -13.46 9.61
CA LEU A 12 18.40 -14.37 8.69
C LEU A 12 18.89 -15.81 8.86
N GLU A 13 17.97 -16.72 9.13
CA GLU A 13 18.18 -18.17 9.02
C GLU A 13 16.99 -18.76 8.25
N LEU A 14 17.27 -19.50 7.18
CA LEU A 14 16.25 -20.12 6.33
C LEU A 14 16.35 -21.64 6.47
N PRO A 15 15.41 -22.30 7.17
CA PRO A 15 15.37 -23.76 7.24
C PRO A 15 14.99 -24.33 5.87
N LEU A 16 15.74 -25.34 5.40
CA LEU A 16 15.47 -26.02 4.13
C LEU A 16 15.25 -27.50 4.38
N GLU A 17 14.07 -27.97 4.00
CA GLU A 17 13.75 -29.40 4.01
C GLU A 17 14.56 -30.15 2.94
N PRO A 18 14.91 -31.43 3.18
CA PRO A 18 15.66 -32.22 2.21
C PRO A 18 15.01 -32.24 0.83
N GLY A 19 15.74 -31.77 -0.18
CA GLY A 19 15.28 -31.75 -1.58
C GLY A 19 14.47 -30.51 -1.97
N VAL A 20 14.20 -29.57 -1.06
CA VAL A 20 13.51 -28.30 -1.39
C VAL A 20 14.56 -27.25 -1.78
N PRO A 21 14.55 -26.73 -3.03
CA PRO A 21 15.47 -25.68 -3.42
C PRO A 21 15.05 -24.31 -2.86
N PHE A 22 16.03 -23.48 -2.55
CA PHE A 22 15.83 -22.05 -2.29
C PHE A 22 16.25 -21.22 -3.50
N VAL A 23 15.40 -20.28 -3.90
CA VAL A 23 15.69 -19.34 -4.99
C VAL A 23 15.81 -17.94 -4.40
N THR A 24 16.99 -17.34 -4.54
CA THR A 24 17.24 -15.96 -4.10
C THR A 24 16.48 -14.96 -4.98
N PRO A 25 16.15 -13.76 -4.47
CA PRO A 25 15.69 -12.66 -5.30
C PRO A 25 16.67 -12.35 -6.44
N GLN A 26 16.13 -11.83 -7.54
CA GLN A 26 16.95 -11.42 -8.69
C GLN A 26 17.70 -10.12 -8.38
N VAL A 27 18.90 -9.99 -8.95
CA VAL A 27 19.69 -8.76 -8.92
C VAL A 27 19.78 -8.21 -10.33
N VAL A 28 19.44 -6.94 -10.49
CA VAL A 28 19.56 -6.22 -11.76
C VAL A 28 20.80 -5.36 -11.71
N ALA A 29 21.74 -5.63 -12.63
CA ALA A 29 22.97 -4.86 -12.78
C ALA A 29 23.03 -4.25 -14.18
N VAL A 30 23.18 -2.93 -14.23
CA VAL A 30 23.27 -2.17 -15.47
C VAL A 30 24.65 -1.54 -15.57
N HIS A 31 25.25 -1.64 -16.75
CA HIS A 31 26.47 -0.93 -17.10
C HIS A 31 26.17 0.09 -18.21
N SER A 32 26.63 1.33 -18.01
CA SER A 32 26.59 2.38 -19.02
C SER A 32 27.96 3.04 -19.13
N SER A 33 28.50 3.12 -20.35
CA SER A 33 29.67 3.93 -20.67
C SER A 33 29.31 5.36 -21.10
N GLN A 34 28.03 5.73 -21.05
CA GLN A 34 27.49 7.02 -21.49
C GLN A 34 26.93 7.85 -20.32
N GLY A 35 27.32 7.53 -19.08
CA GLY A 35 26.87 8.25 -17.88
C GLY A 35 25.56 7.73 -17.29
N LEU A 36 25.07 8.46 -16.29
CA LEU A 36 23.91 8.07 -15.47
C LEU A 36 22.59 8.15 -16.21
N ASP A 37 22.43 9.04 -17.18
CA ASP A 37 21.18 9.17 -17.95
C ASP A 37 20.90 7.89 -18.75
N ALA A 38 21.92 7.39 -19.47
CA ALA A 38 21.82 6.14 -20.22
C ALA A 38 21.66 4.92 -19.29
N MET A 39 22.26 4.94 -18.09
CA MET A 39 22.02 3.90 -17.08
C MET A 39 20.56 3.93 -16.61
N SER A 40 20.04 5.12 -16.30
CA SER A 40 18.66 5.32 -15.82
C SER A 40 17.67 4.84 -16.86
N GLN A 41 17.87 5.17 -18.15
CA GLN A 41 17.01 4.69 -19.24
C GLN A 41 16.94 3.16 -19.34
N VAL A 42 18.05 2.45 -19.10
CA VAL A 42 18.05 0.97 -19.08
C VAL A 42 17.32 0.44 -17.84
N MET A 43 17.53 1.05 -16.67
CA MET A 43 16.79 0.70 -15.45
C MET A 43 15.29 0.97 -15.60
N HIS A 44 14.91 2.08 -16.25
CA HIS A 44 13.52 2.43 -16.56
C HIS A 44 12.90 1.42 -17.50
N ALA A 45 13.59 1.06 -18.59
CA ALA A 45 13.11 0.04 -19.51
C ALA A 45 12.91 -1.33 -18.84
N PHE A 46 13.79 -1.69 -17.89
CA PHE A 46 13.60 -2.89 -17.07
C PHE A 46 12.36 -2.76 -16.19
N GLY A 47 12.22 -1.68 -15.42
CA GLY A 47 11.05 -1.46 -14.58
C GLY A 47 9.75 -1.43 -15.38
N GLU A 48 9.73 -0.77 -16.54
CA GLU A 48 8.57 -0.73 -17.44
C GLU A 48 8.19 -2.10 -18.02
N SER A 49 9.16 -3.02 -18.13
CA SER A 49 8.91 -4.40 -18.57
C SER A 49 8.20 -5.25 -17.52
N LEU A 50 8.23 -4.83 -16.25
CA LEU A 50 7.48 -5.46 -15.15
C LEU A 50 6.04 -4.95 -15.07
N MET A 51 5.75 -3.80 -15.67
CA MET A 51 4.46 -3.13 -15.55
C MET A 51 3.54 -3.39 -16.75
N SER A 52 2.24 -3.23 -16.53
CA SER A 52 1.28 -3.09 -17.63
C SER A 52 1.63 -1.86 -18.50
N PRO A 53 1.49 -1.94 -19.84
CA PRO A 53 1.70 -0.78 -20.73
C PRO A 53 0.56 0.25 -20.66
N ALA A 54 -0.51 -0.03 -19.93
CA ALA A 54 -1.65 0.87 -19.79
C ALA A 54 -1.24 2.20 -19.14
N VAL A 55 -1.78 3.30 -19.66
CA VAL A 55 -1.63 4.63 -19.07
C VAL A 55 -2.37 4.66 -17.74
N ARG A 56 -1.75 5.24 -16.71
CA ARG A 56 -2.35 5.39 -15.40
C ARG A 56 -3.35 6.56 -15.41
N PRO A 57 -4.55 6.41 -14.83
CA PRO A 57 -5.53 7.48 -14.78
C PRO A 57 -5.01 8.64 -13.91
N VAL A 58 -5.35 9.86 -14.28
CA VAL A 58 -5.18 11.05 -13.43
C VAL A 58 -6.14 10.92 -12.26
N LEU A 59 -5.61 10.74 -11.05
CA LEU A 59 -6.41 10.50 -9.86
C LEU A 59 -6.63 11.77 -9.05
N TYR A 60 -7.74 11.80 -8.31
CA TYR A 60 -7.98 12.70 -7.19
C TYR A 60 -8.10 11.85 -5.93
N ASN A 61 -7.25 12.09 -4.94
CA ASN A 61 -7.28 11.40 -3.66
C ASN A 61 -7.84 12.33 -2.57
N SER A 62 -8.68 11.81 -1.68
CA SER A 62 -9.39 12.62 -0.69
C SER A 62 -8.57 12.98 0.57
N TRP A 63 -7.39 12.39 0.79
CA TRP A 63 -6.64 12.49 2.05
C TRP A 63 -6.40 13.95 2.48
N GLU A 64 -5.65 14.72 1.69
CA GLU A 64 -5.31 16.12 1.98
C GLU A 64 -6.55 17.03 2.02
N ALA A 65 -7.67 16.60 1.44
CA ALA A 65 -8.90 17.36 1.39
C ALA A 65 -9.78 17.19 2.64
N THR A 66 -9.78 15.98 3.24
CA THR A 66 -10.71 15.66 4.34
C THR A 66 -10.06 15.11 5.59
N ASN A 67 -8.84 14.58 5.51
CA ASN A 67 -8.28 13.67 6.51
C ASN A 67 -9.38 12.66 6.92
N PHE A 68 -9.66 12.53 8.22
CA PHE A 68 -10.69 11.63 8.75
C PHE A 68 -12.12 12.16 8.74
N ALA A 69 -12.37 13.40 8.29
CA ALA A 69 -13.72 13.96 8.16
C ALA A 69 -14.46 13.41 6.92
N VAL A 70 -14.41 12.08 6.76
CA VAL A 70 -14.98 11.33 5.64
C VAL A 70 -16.47 11.11 5.89
N THR A 71 -17.30 11.49 4.90
CA THR A 71 -18.74 11.20 4.87
C THR A 71 -19.17 10.92 3.45
N ALA A 72 -20.22 10.13 3.25
CA ALA A 72 -20.77 9.86 1.92
C ALA A 72 -21.09 11.15 1.15
N GLU A 73 -21.79 12.11 1.78
CA GLU A 73 -22.13 13.40 1.17
C GLU A 73 -20.89 14.20 0.77
N GLY A 74 -19.91 14.31 1.68
CA GLY A 74 -18.67 15.04 1.44
C GLY A 74 -17.84 14.44 0.29
N GLN A 75 -17.72 13.11 0.27
CA GLN A 75 -16.97 12.41 -0.80
C GLN A 75 -17.70 12.50 -2.15
N ILE A 76 -19.04 12.44 -2.19
CA ILE A 76 -19.80 12.64 -3.44
C ILE A 76 -19.59 14.07 -3.97
N ALA A 77 -19.64 15.07 -3.10
CA ALA A 77 -19.40 16.46 -3.49
C ALA A 77 -17.96 16.69 -3.99
N LEU A 78 -16.97 16.05 -3.37
CA LEU A 78 -15.58 16.08 -3.83
C LEU A 78 -15.40 15.38 -5.18
N ALA A 79 -16.00 14.21 -5.37
CA ALA A 79 -15.98 13.49 -6.66
C ALA A 79 -16.56 14.35 -7.79
N GLN A 80 -17.66 15.06 -7.56
CA GLN A 80 -18.24 15.96 -8.55
C GLN A 80 -17.29 17.12 -8.93
N ARG A 81 -16.55 17.66 -7.96
CA ARG A 81 -15.52 18.69 -8.23
C ARG A 81 -14.32 18.12 -8.95
N ALA A 82 -13.88 16.92 -8.57
CA ALA A 82 -12.78 16.20 -9.23
C ALA A 82 -13.08 15.96 -10.71
N ALA A 83 -14.32 15.55 -11.04
CA ALA A 83 -14.74 15.38 -12.42
C ALA A 83 -14.71 16.70 -13.22
N GLN A 84 -15.06 17.83 -12.60
CA GLN A 84 -15.03 19.15 -13.27
C GLN A 84 -13.62 19.60 -13.66
N ILE A 85 -12.59 19.14 -12.93
CA ILE A 85 -11.18 19.41 -13.25
C ILE A 85 -10.54 18.33 -14.12
N GLY A 86 -11.33 17.34 -14.56
CA GLY A 86 -10.88 16.28 -15.47
C GLY A 86 -10.16 15.12 -14.80
N ALA A 87 -10.36 14.88 -13.50
CA ALA A 87 -9.91 13.64 -12.87
C ALA A 87 -10.59 12.44 -13.55
N GLU A 88 -9.86 11.34 -13.66
CA GLU A 88 -10.29 10.09 -14.30
C GLU A 88 -10.54 8.97 -13.28
N LEU A 89 -9.98 9.12 -12.07
CA LEU A 89 -10.10 8.20 -10.94
C LEU A 89 -10.32 9.01 -9.66
N PHE A 90 -11.33 8.66 -8.87
CA PHE A 90 -11.55 9.22 -7.55
C PHE A 90 -11.23 8.18 -6.46
N VAL A 91 -10.34 8.53 -5.53
CA VAL A 91 -9.88 7.63 -4.47
C VAL A 91 -10.34 8.16 -3.11
N VAL A 92 -11.12 7.35 -2.40
CA VAL A 92 -11.41 7.58 -0.98
C VAL A 92 -10.25 7.05 -0.16
N ASP A 93 -9.56 7.94 0.55
CA ASP A 93 -8.42 7.59 1.41
C ASP A 93 -8.88 7.09 2.81
N ASP A 94 -7.97 7.03 3.78
CA ASP A 94 -8.23 6.50 5.14
C ASP A 94 -9.48 7.13 5.81
N GLY A 95 -10.16 6.34 6.65
CA GLY A 95 -11.31 6.79 7.43
C GLY A 95 -12.68 6.27 7.00
N TRP A 96 -12.79 5.44 5.96
CA TRP A 96 -14.07 4.93 5.45
C TRP A 96 -14.61 3.68 6.17
N PHE A 97 -13.79 3.01 6.96
CA PHE A 97 -14.03 1.69 7.52
C PHE A 97 -14.07 1.70 9.04
N GLY A 98 -14.61 0.62 9.62
CA GLY A 98 -14.53 0.33 11.03
C GLY A 98 -15.04 1.46 11.92
N ARG A 99 -14.44 1.56 13.10
CA ARG A 99 -14.41 2.80 13.89
C ARG A 99 -13.04 3.40 13.64
N ARG A 100 -12.95 4.34 12.70
CA ARG A 100 -11.67 4.93 12.27
C ARG A 100 -11.72 6.45 12.46
N ASN A 101 -11.51 6.89 13.70
CA ASN A 101 -11.66 8.29 14.08
C ASN A 101 -10.47 8.74 14.94
N PRO A 102 -9.94 9.96 14.72
CA PRO A 102 -8.89 10.48 15.56
C PRO A 102 -9.42 10.80 16.96
N ASP A 103 -8.57 10.61 17.97
CA ASP A 103 -8.83 11.06 19.33
C ASP A 103 -8.59 12.57 19.49
N ASP A 104 -8.81 13.09 20.71
CA ASP A 104 -8.63 14.52 21.02
C ASP A 104 -7.19 15.03 20.79
N SER A 105 -6.20 14.13 20.73
CA SER A 105 -4.80 14.46 20.44
C SER A 105 -4.47 14.43 18.94
N GLY A 106 -5.42 13.99 18.11
CA GLY A 106 -5.24 13.74 16.68
C GLY A 106 -4.61 12.37 16.38
N GLY A 107 -4.39 11.53 17.39
CA GLY A 107 -3.91 10.17 17.23
C GLY A 107 -5.02 9.24 16.73
N ILE A 108 -4.69 8.23 15.94
CA ILE A 108 -5.66 7.24 15.46
C ILE A 108 -5.29 5.90 16.09
N HIS A 109 -6.22 5.35 16.87
CA HIS A 109 -5.97 4.19 17.72
C HIS A 109 -6.97 3.05 17.47
N ASP A 110 -7.85 3.21 16.48
CA ASP A 110 -8.95 2.31 16.15
C ASP A 110 -9.07 2.04 14.64
N GLY A 111 -9.82 0.98 14.31
CA GLY A 111 -10.28 0.68 12.95
C GLY A 111 -9.38 -0.25 12.14
N LEU A 112 -8.04 -0.16 12.20
CA LEU A 112 -7.19 -1.09 11.43
C LEU A 112 -7.44 -2.53 11.88
N GLY A 113 -7.66 -3.40 10.90
CA GLY A 113 -8.10 -4.77 11.09
C GLY A 113 -9.60 -4.97 10.85
N ASP A 114 -10.40 -3.93 10.98
CA ASP A 114 -11.87 -3.98 10.87
C ASP A 114 -12.35 -3.36 9.55
N TRP A 115 -12.18 -4.10 8.46
CA TRP A 115 -12.41 -3.65 7.08
C TRP A 115 -13.88 -3.72 6.62
N TRP A 116 -14.82 -3.30 7.47
CA TRP A 116 -16.23 -3.12 7.12
C TRP A 116 -16.55 -1.63 6.96
N VAL A 117 -17.51 -1.29 6.11
CA VAL A 117 -17.88 0.12 5.83
C VAL A 117 -18.52 0.76 7.06
N ASP A 118 -18.00 1.91 7.50
CA ASP A 118 -18.53 2.64 8.66
C ASP A 118 -19.97 3.12 8.38
N PRO A 119 -21.00 2.60 9.08
CA PRO A 119 -22.40 2.94 8.82
C PRO A 119 -22.78 4.34 9.31
N GLU A 120 -21.97 4.99 10.16
CA GLU A 120 -22.19 6.39 10.53
C GLU A 120 -21.73 7.33 9.41
N LYS A 121 -20.60 7.01 8.75
CA LYS A 121 -20.06 7.80 7.64
C LYS A 121 -20.74 7.47 6.30
N PHE A 122 -21.17 6.22 6.13
CA PHE A 122 -21.77 5.65 4.93
C PHE A 122 -23.02 4.82 5.29
N PRO A 123 -24.14 5.46 5.66
CA PRO A 123 -25.34 4.77 6.15
C PRO A 123 -26.01 3.85 5.12
N GLU A 124 -25.73 4.05 3.83
CA GLU A 124 -26.21 3.24 2.71
C GLU A 124 -25.07 2.42 2.07
N GLY A 125 -23.96 2.24 2.79
CA GLY A 125 -22.73 1.64 2.27
C GLY A 125 -21.99 2.54 1.26
N LEU A 126 -21.02 1.97 0.54
CA LEU A 126 -20.24 2.70 -0.47
C LEU A 126 -20.99 2.90 -1.79
N GLN A 127 -22.07 2.15 -2.03
CA GLN A 127 -22.75 2.10 -3.34
C GLN A 127 -23.18 3.49 -3.85
N PRO A 128 -23.81 4.38 -3.05
CA PRO A 128 -24.19 5.70 -3.55
C PRO A 128 -23.01 6.55 -4.01
N LEU A 129 -21.86 6.45 -3.33
CA LEU A 129 -20.64 7.15 -3.73
C LEU A 129 -20.07 6.55 -5.02
N ILE A 130 -19.98 5.23 -5.10
CA ILE A 130 -19.50 4.52 -6.29
C ILE A 130 -20.35 4.89 -7.51
N ASP A 131 -21.68 4.90 -7.37
CA ASP A 131 -22.61 5.28 -8.42
C ASP A 131 -22.41 6.73 -8.86
N ALA A 132 -22.22 7.66 -7.90
CA ALA A 132 -21.96 9.06 -8.21
C ALA A 132 -20.64 9.27 -8.97
N VAL A 133 -19.57 8.58 -8.55
CA VAL A 133 -18.25 8.62 -9.20
C VAL A 133 -18.34 8.08 -10.64
N ARG A 134 -19.02 6.93 -10.82
CA ARG A 134 -19.21 6.32 -12.15
C ARG A 134 -20.11 7.16 -13.04
N ALA A 135 -21.18 7.74 -12.50
CA ALA A 135 -22.06 8.65 -13.24
C ALA A 135 -21.33 9.93 -13.69
N ALA A 136 -20.30 10.36 -12.95
CA ALA A 136 -19.41 11.46 -13.32
C ALA A 136 -18.34 11.05 -14.35
N GLY A 137 -18.30 9.78 -14.78
CA GLY A 137 -17.37 9.27 -15.79
C GLY A 137 -15.99 8.89 -15.25
N MET A 138 -15.84 8.75 -13.93
CA MET A 138 -14.58 8.39 -13.29
C MET A 138 -14.57 6.93 -12.81
N GLN A 139 -13.37 6.37 -12.68
CA GLN A 139 -13.11 5.14 -11.94
C GLN A 139 -13.20 5.40 -10.42
N PHE A 140 -13.49 4.35 -9.64
CA PHE A 140 -13.53 4.42 -8.19
C PHE A 140 -12.34 3.68 -7.57
N GLY A 141 -11.67 4.31 -6.61
CA GLY A 141 -10.60 3.71 -5.84
C GLY A 141 -10.77 3.86 -4.35
N ILE A 142 -10.08 3.01 -3.59
CA ILE A 142 -10.16 2.98 -2.13
C ILE A 142 -8.81 2.71 -1.49
N TRP A 143 -8.58 3.28 -0.30
CA TRP A 143 -7.39 3.02 0.51
C TRP A 143 -7.60 1.84 1.45
N VAL A 144 -6.54 1.05 1.66
CA VAL A 144 -6.46 -0.04 2.63
C VAL A 144 -5.05 -0.12 3.22
N GLU A 145 -4.92 -0.66 4.43
CA GLU A 145 -3.64 -0.94 5.11
C GLU A 145 -3.71 -2.33 5.78
N PRO A 146 -3.88 -3.40 4.97
CA PRO A 146 -4.31 -4.71 5.45
C PRO A 146 -3.25 -5.45 6.27
N GLU A 147 -2.02 -4.95 6.29
CA GLU A 147 -0.90 -5.53 7.04
C GLU A 147 -0.89 -5.09 8.51
N MET A 148 -1.83 -4.23 8.92
CA MET A 148 -1.83 -3.56 10.22
C MET A 148 -3.11 -3.81 10.98
N VAL A 149 -3.02 -3.69 12.30
CA VAL A 149 -4.15 -3.84 13.21
C VAL A 149 -4.03 -2.87 14.39
N ASN A 150 -5.14 -2.26 14.80
CA ASN A 150 -5.17 -1.42 15.99
C ASN A 150 -5.44 -2.26 17.26
N PRO A 151 -4.88 -1.87 18.42
CA PRO A 151 -5.21 -2.51 19.69
C PRO A 151 -6.71 -2.45 20.03
N ASP A 152 -7.37 -1.34 19.66
CA ASP A 152 -8.82 -1.18 19.76
C ASP A 152 -9.49 -1.53 18.41
N SER A 153 -9.44 -2.81 18.06
CA SER A 153 -10.15 -3.40 16.93
C SER A 153 -10.80 -4.72 17.32
N ASP A 154 -11.90 -5.06 16.66
CA ASP A 154 -12.57 -6.34 16.87
C ASP A 154 -11.66 -7.50 16.42
N LEU A 155 -10.88 -7.31 15.34
CA LEU A 155 -9.87 -8.27 14.90
C LEU A 155 -8.84 -8.57 15.99
N PHE A 156 -8.22 -7.55 16.60
CA PHE A 156 -7.20 -7.77 17.63
C PHE A 156 -7.80 -8.35 18.92
N ALA A 157 -9.03 -7.95 19.28
CA ALA A 157 -9.72 -8.53 20.42
C ALA A 157 -10.00 -10.03 20.24
N ALA A 158 -10.32 -10.45 19.02
CA ALA A 158 -10.57 -11.85 18.68
C ALA A 158 -9.27 -12.65 18.50
N HIS A 159 -8.25 -12.05 17.92
CA HIS A 159 -7.00 -12.70 17.50
C HIS A 159 -5.75 -11.91 17.93
N PRO A 160 -5.52 -11.72 19.24
CA PRO A 160 -4.35 -10.99 19.73
C PRO A 160 -3.02 -11.69 19.38
N GLU A 161 -3.05 -12.98 19.07
CA GLU A 161 -1.90 -13.78 18.64
C GLU A 161 -1.48 -13.57 17.18
N TRP A 162 -2.27 -12.84 16.38
CA TRP A 162 -2.00 -12.64 14.96
C TRP A 162 -0.95 -11.56 14.66
N ILE A 163 -0.40 -10.88 15.67
CA ILE A 163 0.64 -9.86 15.48
C ILE A 163 2.05 -10.45 15.63
N TYR A 164 3.07 -9.74 15.14
CA TYR A 164 4.44 -10.00 15.57
C TYR A 164 4.60 -9.64 17.06
N ALA A 165 4.94 -10.64 17.87
CA ALA A 165 5.18 -10.48 19.29
C ALA A 165 6.19 -11.52 19.80
N GLU A 166 7.02 -11.12 20.76
CA GLU A 166 7.93 -12.01 21.48
C GLU A 166 7.43 -12.21 22.91
N PRO A 167 7.20 -13.45 23.37
CA PRO A 167 6.76 -13.71 24.73
C PRO A 167 7.66 -13.05 25.78
N GLY A 168 7.04 -12.30 26.70
CA GLY A 168 7.77 -11.59 27.77
C GLY A 168 8.37 -10.25 27.35
N ARG A 169 8.12 -9.78 26.12
CA ARG A 169 8.42 -8.41 25.69
C ARG A 169 7.14 -7.63 25.41
N GLU A 170 7.15 -6.36 25.75
CA GLU A 170 6.12 -5.43 25.29
C GLU A 170 6.27 -5.22 23.78
N VAL A 171 5.13 -5.17 23.08
CA VAL A 171 5.10 -4.89 21.63
C VAL A 171 4.98 -3.39 21.45
N ASP A 172 5.97 -2.80 20.78
CA ASP A 172 6.00 -1.36 20.54
C ASP A 172 4.91 -0.98 19.53
N GLN A 173 4.18 0.10 19.82
CA GLN A 173 3.30 0.76 18.86
C GLN A 173 4.06 1.87 18.12
N ALA A 174 3.79 2.01 16.84
CA ALA A 174 4.11 3.20 16.04
C ALA A 174 2.82 3.62 15.37
N ARG A 175 2.43 4.89 15.45
CA ARG A 175 1.12 5.40 14.96
C ARG A 175 -0.09 4.63 15.52
N GLY A 176 -0.02 4.18 16.78
CA GLY A 176 -1.15 3.54 17.46
C GLY A 176 -1.54 2.14 16.95
N GLN A 177 -0.73 1.51 16.08
CA GLN A 177 -1.04 0.25 15.41
C GLN A 177 0.04 -0.81 15.66
N TYR A 178 -0.27 -2.09 15.45
CA TYR A 178 0.63 -3.24 15.37
C TYR A 178 0.73 -3.76 13.92
N VAL A 179 1.69 -4.63 13.66
CA VAL A 179 1.84 -5.33 12.36
C VAL A 179 1.31 -6.75 12.50
N LEU A 180 0.42 -7.15 11.60
CA LEU A 180 -0.05 -8.52 11.48
C LEU A 180 1.07 -9.44 11.00
N ASN A 181 1.13 -10.65 11.55
CA ASN A 181 2.12 -11.64 11.21
C ASN A 181 1.71 -12.39 9.93
N LEU A 182 2.16 -11.86 8.79
CA LEU A 182 1.90 -12.43 7.47
C LEU A 182 2.54 -13.82 7.25
N THR A 183 3.42 -14.31 8.14
CA THR A 183 3.94 -15.69 8.01
C THR A 183 2.91 -16.74 8.44
N LEU A 184 1.89 -16.34 9.20
CA LEU A 184 0.76 -17.20 9.57
C LEU A 184 -0.18 -17.42 8.37
N PRO A 185 -0.49 -18.67 7.99
CA PRO A 185 -1.48 -18.96 6.95
C PRO A 185 -2.83 -18.26 7.17
N GLU A 186 -3.30 -18.22 8.41
CA GLU A 186 -4.62 -17.72 8.79
C GLU A 186 -4.72 -16.20 8.58
N VAL A 187 -3.65 -15.46 8.89
CA VAL A 187 -3.55 -14.02 8.64
C VAL A 187 -3.58 -13.73 7.14
N ARG A 188 -2.84 -14.51 6.34
CA ARG A 188 -2.84 -14.36 4.87
C ARG A 188 -4.21 -14.63 4.28
N GLU A 189 -4.86 -15.72 4.72
CA GLU A 189 -6.22 -16.06 4.30
C GLU A 189 -7.21 -14.97 4.68
N PHE A 190 -7.14 -14.45 5.92
CA PHE A 190 -7.97 -13.33 6.37
C PHE A 190 -7.81 -12.10 5.47
N ILE A 191 -6.58 -11.68 5.16
CA ILE A 191 -6.33 -10.52 4.30
C ILE A 191 -6.89 -10.76 2.89
N VAL A 192 -6.62 -11.94 2.30
CA VAL A 192 -7.10 -12.29 0.96
C VAL A 192 -8.63 -12.27 0.91
N GLU A 193 -9.31 -12.94 1.84
CA GLU A 193 -10.77 -13.02 1.84
C GLU A 193 -11.42 -11.66 2.15
N THR A 194 -10.80 -10.84 2.98
CA THR A 194 -11.26 -9.47 3.27
C THR A 194 -11.23 -8.60 2.02
N LEU A 195 -10.09 -8.56 1.33
CA LEU A 195 -9.93 -7.76 0.12
C LEU A 195 -10.74 -8.33 -1.04
N ASP A 196 -10.84 -9.66 -1.17
CA ASP A 196 -11.70 -10.31 -2.16
C ASP A 196 -13.17 -9.94 -1.92
N GLY A 197 -13.66 -10.01 -0.68
CA GLY A 197 -15.00 -9.56 -0.31
C GLY A 197 -15.25 -8.11 -0.70
N LEU A 198 -14.36 -7.20 -0.30
CA LEU A 198 -14.44 -5.77 -0.61
C LEU A 198 -14.55 -5.52 -2.13
N LEU A 199 -13.70 -6.16 -2.94
CA LEU A 199 -13.63 -5.97 -4.38
C LEU A 199 -14.75 -6.69 -5.16
N ARG A 200 -15.29 -7.79 -4.65
CA ARG A 200 -16.45 -8.46 -5.25
C ARG A 200 -17.75 -7.69 -5.02
N ASP A 201 -17.89 -7.12 -3.82
CA ASP A 201 -19.14 -6.52 -3.38
C ASP A 201 -19.25 -5.05 -3.82
N ASN A 202 -18.14 -4.42 -4.22
CA ASN A 202 -18.07 -3.03 -4.62
C ASN A 202 -17.32 -2.89 -5.94
N ALA A 203 -17.84 -2.06 -6.85
CA ALA A 203 -17.20 -1.81 -8.14
C ALA A 203 -15.98 -0.88 -7.99
N ILE A 204 -14.89 -1.41 -7.44
CA ILE A 204 -13.60 -0.75 -7.19
C ILE A 204 -12.64 -1.09 -8.34
N ASP A 205 -12.05 -0.07 -8.94
CA ASP A 205 -11.08 -0.19 -10.04
C ASP A 205 -9.62 -0.03 -9.56
N TYR A 206 -9.43 0.51 -8.35
CA TYR A 206 -8.12 0.89 -7.81
C TYR A 206 -8.02 0.72 -6.30
N VAL A 207 -6.89 0.21 -5.83
CA VAL A 207 -6.58 0.08 -4.40
C VAL A 207 -5.27 0.80 -4.10
N LYS A 208 -5.30 1.75 -3.17
CA LYS A 208 -4.09 2.30 -2.54
C LYS A 208 -3.75 1.44 -1.32
N TRP A 209 -2.71 0.62 -1.43
CA TRP A 209 -2.28 -0.30 -0.38
C TRP A 209 -1.16 0.34 0.43
N ASP A 210 -1.45 0.75 1.66
CA ASP A 210 -0.49 1.38 2.56
C ASP A 210 0.11 0.41 3.59
N ALA A 211 1.20 0.86 4.23
CA ALA A 211 1.87 0.20 5.35
C ALA A 211 2.68 1.24 6.15
N ASN A 212 2.12 1.75 7.24
CA ASN A 212 2.67 2.93 7.92
C ASN A 212 3.62 2.63 9.09
N ARG A 213 4.14 1.39 9.22
CA ARG A 213 5.21 1.06 10.18
C ARG A 213 6.03 -0.18 9.78
N PRO A 214 7.30 -0.28 10.24
CA PRO A 214 8.07 -1.51 10.12
C PRO A 214 7.67 -2.57 11.16
N MET A 215 8.07 -3.83 10.89
CA MET A 215 7.99 -4.94 11.85
C MET A 215 8.92 -4.71 13.04
N SER A 216 8.49 -5.11 14.23
CA SER A 216 9.27 -5.10 15.46
C SER A 216 8.90 -6.30 16.34
N GLN A 217 9.76 -6.65 17.31
CA GLN A 217 9.55 -7.78 18.24
C GLN A 217 9.17 -9.11 17.56
N VAL A 218 9.77 -9.42 16.41
CA VAL A 218 9.50 -10.64 15.59
C VAL A 218 9.93 -11.97 16.23
N GLY A 219 10.42 -11.93 17.47
CA GLY A 219 10.90 -13.10 18.22
C GLY A 219 12.19 -13.73 17.67
N PRO A 220 12.51 -14.97 18.10
CA PRO A 220 13.74 -15.66 17.70
C PRO A 220 13.67 -16.25 16.28
N GLN A 221 12.50 -16.25 15.64
CA GLN A 221 12.32 -16.80 14.31
C GLN A 221 12.99 -15.88 13.27
N ARG A 222 13.92 -16.44 12.47
CA ARG A 222 14.82 -15.65 11.59
C ARG A 222 14.46 -15.71 10.12
N ASP A 223 13.56 -16.59 9.69
CA ASP A 223 13.01 -16.60 8.34
C ASP A 223 11.88 -15.58 8.16
N VAL A 224 11.43 -14.93 9.23
CA VAL A 224 10.30 -14.01 9.27
C VAL A 224 10.44 -12.82 8.32
N TRP A 225 11.64 -12.26 8.19
CA TRP A 225 11.91 -11.11 7.32
C TRP A 225 11.65 -11.45 5.84
N TYR A 226 12.13 -12.62 5.41
CA TYR A 226 11.90 -13.13 4.07
C TYR A 226 10.45 -13.60 3.89
N GLY A 227 9.95 -14.35 4.87
CA GLY A 227 8.60 -14.92 4.86
C GLY A 227 7.51 -13.86 4.78
N HIS A 228 7.67 -12.73 5.46
CA HIS A 228 6.74 -11.59 5.40
C HIS A 228 6.64 -11.01 3.99
N ILE A 229 7.78 -10.72 3.34
CA ILE A 229 7.79 -10.18 1.97
C ILE A 229 7.26 -11.19 0.95
N ALA A 230 7.63 -12.47 1.07
CA ALA A 230 7.09 -13.52 0.22
C ALA A 230 5.57 -13.68 0.38
N ALA A 231 5.07 -13.59 1.62
CA ALA A 231 3.64 -13.62 1.92
C ALA A 231 2.91 -12.41 1.33
N LEU A 232 3.44 -11.20 1.53
CA LEU A 232 2.91 -9.97 0.95
C LEU A 232 2.75 -10.08 -0.57
N TYR A 233 3.82 -10.46 -1.27
CA TYR A 233 3.77 -10.61 -2.72
C TYR A 233 2.77 -11.68 -3.14
N GLY A 234 2.71 -12.81 -2.43
CA GLY A 234 1.71 -13.86 -2.69
C GLY A 234 0.27 -13.40 -2.47
N ILE A 235 0.00 -12.55 -1.47
CA ILE A 235 -1.33 -11.97 -1.25
C ILE A 235 -1.70 -11.04 -2.42
N VAL A 236 -0.80 -10.11 -2.79
CA VAL A 236 -1.06 -9.15 -3.88
C VAL A 236 -1.30 -9.88 -5.21
N ASP A 237 -0.47 -10.89 -5.51
CA ASP A 237 -0.65 -11.73 -6.70
C ASP A 237 -1.99 -12.46 -6.70
N GLU A 238 -2.40 -13.02 -5.56
CA GLU A 238 -3.69 -13.70 -5.42
C GLU A 238 -4.87 -12.74 -5.63
N ILE A 239 -4.79 -11.51 -5.09
CA ILE A 239 -5.80 -10.48 -5.31
C ILE A 239 -5.86 -10.09 -6.79
N LYS A 240 -4.74 -9.83 -7.45
CA LYS A 240 -4.71 -9.51 -8.90
C LYS A 240 -5.19 -10.68 -9.75
N ARG A 241 -4.97 -11.93 -9.31
CA ARG A 241 -5.49 -13.12 -9.99
C ARG A 241 -7.02 -13.21 -9.88
N ARG A 242 -7.60 -12.89 -8.73
CA ARG A 242 -9.07 -12.85 -8.52
C ARG A 242 -9.72 -11.64 -9.19
N HIS A 243 -9.01 -10.50 -9.21
CA HIS A 243 -9.48 -9.19 -9.67
C HIS A 243 -8.54 -8.56 -10.71
N PRO A 244 -8.39 -9.14 -11.92
CA PRO A 244 -7.38 -8.73 -12.89
C PRO A 244 -7.57 -7.33 -13.49
N GLY A 245 -8.72 -6.69 -13.25
CA GLY A 245 -8.99 -5.32 -13.67
C GLY A 245 -8.57 -4.26 -12.65
N VAL A 246 -8.22 -4.65 -11.43
CA VAL A 246 -7.90 -3.72 -10.33
C VAL A 246 -6.43 -3.33 -10.40
N LEU A 247 -6.17 -2.03 -10.35
CA LEU A 247 -4.83 -1.47 -10.17
C LEU A 247 -4.50 -1.39 -8.67
N ILE A 248 -3.28 -1.75 -8.28
CA ILE A 248 -2.86 -1.68 -6.86
C ILE A 248 -1.62 -0.79 -6.74
N GLU A 249 -1.76 0.39 -6.12
CA GLU A 249 -0.66 1.29 -5.79
C GLU A 249 -0.02 0.87 -4.46
N ALA A 250 1.30 0.70 -4.45
CA ALA A 250 2.04 0.48 -3.21
C ALA A 250 2.36 1.81 -2.50
N CYS A 251 2.07 1.85 -1.21
CA CYS A 251 2.35 2.95 -0.31
C CYS A 251 2.92 2.38 1.00
N ALA A 252 3.83 3.11 1.62
CA ALA A 252 4.34 2.83 2.95
C ALA A 252 4.78 4.14 3.60
N SER A 253 3.80 4.94 4.05
CA SER A 253 4.01 6.36 4.42
C SER A 253 4.74 7.13 3.30
N GLY A 254 4.22 7.00 2.08
CA GLY A 254 4.94 7.32 0.86
C GLY A 254 5.87 6.20 0.43
N GLY A 255 7.13 6.54 0.18
CA GLY A 255 8.06 5.67 -0.53
C GLY A 255 8.80 4.61 0.29
N GLY A 256 8.28 4.20 1.44
CA GLY A 256 8.97 3.28 2.36
C GLY A 256 9.24 1.88 1.81
N ARG A 257 8.61 1.49 0.69
CA ARG A 257 8.72 0.17 0.05
C ARG A 257 8.80 0.25 -1.47
N ILE A 258 9.54 1.21 -2.00
CA ILE A 258 9.79 1.35 -3.45
C ILE A 258 10.99 0.50 -3.85
N ASP A 259 10.73 -0.59 -4.54
CA ASP A 259 11.74 -1.47 -5.14
C ASP A 259 11.18 -2.25 -6.35
N PHE A 260 12.06 -2.91 -7.10
CA PHE A 260 11.65 -3.69 -8.28
C PHE A 260 10.89 -4.97 -7.94
N GLY A 261 11.04 -5.52 -6.73
CA GLY A 261 10.24 -6.65 -6.26
C GLY A 261 8.79 -6.22 -6.08
N ALA A 262 8.57 -5.10 -5.39
CA ALA A 262 7.26 -4.50 -5.24
C ALA A 262 6.68 -4.09 -6.60
N LEU A 263 7.46 -3.47 -7.51
CA LEU A 263 6.97 -3.11 -8.85
C LEU A 263 6.58 -4.33 -9.71
N GLY A 264 7.11 -5.51 -9.40
CA GLY A 264 6.76 -6.76 -10.07
C GLY A 264 5.34 -7.26 -9.75
N VAL A 265 4.75 -6.80 -8.63
CA VAL A 265 3.42 -7.22 -8.18
C VAL A 265 2.43 -6.05 -8.08
N PHE A 266 2.87 -4.89 -7.61
CA PHE A 266 2.12 -3.63 -7.59
C PHE A 266 2.20 -2.89 -8.93
N ASP A 267 1.32 -1.92 -9.15
CA ASP A 267 1.15 -1.22 -10.43
C ASP A 267 1.89 0.11 -10.52
N ASP A 268 2.05 0.79 -9.40
CA ASP A 268 2.77 2.06 -9.23
C ASP A 268 2.96 2.34 -7.73
N PHE A 269 3.56 3.49 -7.40
CA PHE A 269 3.94 3.85 -6.04
C PHE A 269 3.48 5.25 -5.65
N TRP A 270 2.96 5.37 -4.44
CA TRP A 270 2.96 6.66 -3.76
C TRP A 270 4.39 7.01 -3.31
N THR A 271 4.99 8.02 -3.94
CA THR A 271 6.44 8.21 -3.82
C THR A 271 6.89 8.86 -2.52
N SER A 272 6.07 9.76 -1.97
CA SER A 272 6.35 10.44 -0.71
C SER A 272 5.11 11.17 -0.23
N ASP A 273 4.83 11.09 1.07
CA ASP A 273 3.81 11.93 1.73
C ASP A 273 4.15 13.41 1.65
N ASN A 274 5.43 13.76 1.46
CA ASN A 274 5.80 15.15 1.20
C ASN A 274 5.32 15.54 -0.20
N THR A 275 4.36 16.46 -0.24
CA THR A 275 3.77 17.01 -1.47
C THR A 275 4.22 18.45 -1.76
N ASP A 276 5.14 19.00 -0.97
CA ASP A 276 5.74 20.31 -1.25
C ASP A 276 6.46 20.29 -2.60
N ALA A 277 6.18 21.29 -3.42
CA ALA A 277 6.67 21.35 -4.79
C ALA A 277 8.20 21.50 -4.88
N LEU A 278 8.84 22.15 -3.90
CA LEU A 278 10.29 22.34 -3.88
C LEU A 278 10.99 21.06 -3.41
N ASP A 279 10.53 20.44 -2.33
CA ASP A 279 11.08 19.18 -1.81
C ASP A 279 10.90 18.04 -2.82
N ARG A 280 9.76 18.00 -3.52
CA ARG A 280 9.49 17.01 -4.56
C ARG A 280 10.51 17.04 -5.71
N LEU A 281 11.20 18.16 -5.98
CA LEU A 281 12.24 18.19 -7.01
C LEU A 281 13.37 17.19 -6.72
N GLU A 282 13.86 17.15 -5.47
CA GLU A 282 14.94 16.25 -5.10
C GLU A 282 14.44 14.80 -4.97
N ILE A 283 13.27 14.60 -4.35
CA ILE A 283 12.65 13.28 -4.19
C ILE A 283 12.43 12.61 -5.56
N GLN A 284 11.83 13.33 -6.51
CA GLN A 284 11.54 12.80 -7.84
C GLN A 284 12.81 12.57 -8.66
N ARG A 285 13.81 13.46 -8.53
CA ARG A 285 15.13 13.27 -9.16
C ARG A 285 15.80 11.99 -8.66
N ALA A 286 15.84 11.78 -7.35
CA ALA A 286 16.44 10.60 -6.72
C ALA A 286 15.70 9.32 -7.11
N TYR A 287 14.36 9.33 -7.08
CA TYR A 287 13.53 8.23 -7.57
C TYR A 287 13.87 7.87 -9.03
N SER A 288 13.87 8.88 -9.91
CA SER A 288 14.05 8.69 -11.34
C SER A 288 15.46 8.28 -11.77
N LEU A 289 16.42 8.22 -10.84
CA LEU A 289 17.74 7.67 -11.13
C LEU A 289 17.70 6.15 -11.37
N ILE A 290 16.73 5.47 -10.75
CA ILE A 290 16.62 4.00 -10.79
C ILE A 290 15.26 3.56 -11.29
N TYR A 291 14.17 4.17 -10.83
CA TYR A 291 12.82 3.69 -11.11
C TYR A 291 12.15 4.49 -12.23
N PRO A 292 11.31 3.86 -13.06
CA PRO A 292 10.67 4.54 -14.18
C PRO A 292 9.68 5.60 -13.68
N PRO A 293 9.70 6.85 -14.19
CA PRO A 293 8.74 7.89 -13.81
C PRO A 293 7.27 7.48 -13.98
N ARG A 294 6.97 6.51 -14.87
CA ARG A 294 5.61 5.97 -15.05
C ARG A 294 5.04 5.30 -13.80
N ALA A 295 5.90 4.78 -12.91
CA ALA A 295 5.48 4.17 -11.65
C ALA A 295 5.45 5.17 -10.48
N MET A 296 5.76 6.45 -10.72
CA MET A 296 5.81 7.49 -9.70
C MET A 296 4.52 8.30 -9.66
N ARG A 297 3.85 8.28 -8.53
CA ARG A 297 2.68 9.14 -8.27
C ARG A 297 3.13 10.43 -7.59
N ALA A 298 2.61 11.54 -8.10
CA ALA A 298 2.88 12.88 -7.62
C ALA A 298 1.58 13.68 -7.68
N TRP A 299 1.15 14.20 -6.54
CA TRP A 299 -0.11 14.92 -6.41
C TRP A 299 0.14 16.41 -6.31
N VAL A 300 -0.78 17.19 -6.87
CA VAL A 300 -0.84 18.64 -6.63
C VAL A 300 -1.70 18.84 -5.39
N THR A 301 -1.15 19.50 -4.37
CA THR A 301 -1.81 19.75 -3.08
C THR A 301 -1.96 21.25 -2.81
N ASP A 302 -2.71 21.59 -1.77
CA ASP A 302 -3.01 22.98 -1.40
C ASP A 302 -1.80 23.68 -0.77
N VAL A 303 -1.89 25.00 -0.62
CA VAL A 303 -0.89 25.84 0.07
C VAL A 303 -1.51 26.58 1.26
N PRO A 304 -0.79 26.74 2.39
CA PRO A 304 0.56 26.24 2.66
C PRO A 304 0.59 24.70 2.77
N ASN A 305 1.72 24.11 2.35
CA ASN A 305 2.00 22.69 2.57
C ASN A 305 2.13 22.39 4.07
#